data_AF-A0A372LXJ7-F1
#
_entry.id   AF-A0A372LXJ7-F1
#
_cell.length_a   1.000
_cell.length_b   1.000
_cell.length_c   1.000
_cell.angle_alpha   90.00
_cell.angle_beta   90.00
_cell.angle_gamma   90.00
#
_symmetry.space_group_name_H-M   'P 1'
#
loop_
_entity.id
_entity.type
_entity.pdbx_description
1 polymer ?
#
loop_
_entity_poly.entity_id
_entity_poly.type
_entity_poly.pdbx_seq_one_letter_code
_entity_poly.pdbx_strand_id
1 'polypeptide(L)'
;MTRRNPERYPAAAAEEIRKFNHATLRPELGAGLAYPGQAYQAVASLKMLVRGLPQTFEQIGHALTALEKSGHLTADVGQVDEHAGETRAALASAAIVATTLADFLDHAHTALSPLGYNTAKADANDRERRAALVAAGRCPNCQWPENDCSCALHPDA
;
A
#
# COMPACT_ATOMS: atom_id res chain seq x y z
N MET A 1 -23.57 2.66 26.36
CA MET A 1 -22.23 3.11 25.95
C MET A 1 -21.57 1.97 25.20
N THR A 2 -21.44 2.06 23.87
CA THR A 2 -20.77 1.04 23.07
C THR A 2 -19.29 1.02 23.46
N ARG A 3 -18.78 -0.11 23.99
CA ARG A 3 -17.34 -0.27 24.22
C ARG A 3 -16.63 -0.02 22.89
N ARG A 4 -15.80 1.02 22.83
CA ARG A 4 -14.90 1.23 21.70
C ARG A 4 -13.83 0.17 21.83
N ASN A 5 -13.73 -0.72 20.84
CA ASN A 5 -12.67 -1.71 20.74
C ASN A 5 -11.52 -1.05 19.95
N PRO A 6 -10.48 -0.52 20.61
CA PRO A 6 -9.45 0.28 19.94
C PRO A 6 -8.58 -0.56 18.99
N GLU A 7 -8.42 -1.86 19.23
CA GLU A 7 -7.66 -2.79 18.39
C GLU A 7 -8.26 -2.99 16.99
N ARG A 8 -9.54 -2.62 16.79
CA ARG A 8 -10.16 -2.62 15.45
C ARG A 8 -9.47 -1.68 14.46
N TYR A 9 -8.85 -0.59 14.94
CA TYR A 9 -8.23 0.41 14.07
C TYR A 9 -6.94 -0.09 13.40
N PRO A 10 -5.95 -0.64 14.13
CA PRO A 10 -4.78 -1.24 13.48
C PRO A 10 -5.15 -2.45 12.62
N ALA A 11 -6.15 -3.25 13.02
CA ALA A 11 -6.65 -4.35 12.19
C ALA A 11 -7.23 -3.86 10.85
N ALA A 12 -8.05 -2.80 10.87
CA ALA A 12 -8.57 -2.19 9.65
C ALA A 12 -7.45 -1.63 8.77
N ALA A 13 -6.45 -0.95 9.35
CA ALA A 13 -5.31 -0.44 8.59
C ALA A 13 -4.52 -1.58 7.90
N ALA A 14 -4.28 -2.70 8.59
CA ALA A 14 -3.61 -3.86 8.01
C ALA A 14 -4.39 -4.45 6.82
N GLU A 15 -5.72 -4.50 6.92
CA GLU A 15 -6.59 -4.97 5.84
C GLU A 15 -6.58 -4.04 4.63
N GLU A 16 -6.57 -2.71 4.83
CA GLU A 16 -6.45 -1.76 3.73
C GLU A 16 -5.08 -1.85 3.03
N ILE A 17 -3.99 -2.09 3.76
CA ILE A 17 -2.68 -2.37 3.16
C ILE A 17 -2.72 -3.66 2.33
N ARG A 18 -3.39 -4.71 2.81
CA ARG A 18 -3.55 -5.96 2.05
C ARG A 18 -4.32 -5.73 0.74
N LYS A 19 -5.41 -4.96 0.79
CA LYS A 19 -6.19 -4.60 -0.40
C LYS A 19 -5.36 -3.77 -1.39
N PHE A 20 -4.61 -2.79 -0.89
CA PHE A 20 -3.68 -2.00 -1.70
C PHE A 20 -2.66 -2.91 -2.41
N ASN A 21 -1.96 -3.76 -1.66
CA ASN A 21 -0.97 -4.70 -2.22
C ASN A 21 -1.58 -5.61 -3.29
N HIS A 22 -2.79 -6.12 -3.05
CA HIS A 22 -3.50 -6.95 -4.02
C HIS A 22 -3.87 -6.16 -5.29
N ALA A 23 -4.34 -4.92 -5.14
CA ALA A 23 -4.68 -4.04 -6.25
C ALA A 23 -3.47 -3.64 -7.10
N THR A 24 -2.27 -3.63 -6.52
CA THR A 24 -1.01 -3.26 -7.21
C THR A 24 -0.21 -4.45 -7.74
N LEU A 25 -0.65 -5.69 -7.51
CA LEU A 25 0.14 -6.90 -7.81
C LEU A 25 0.31 -7.18 -9.32
N ARG A 26 -0.61 -6.71 -10.16
CA ARG A 26 -0.64 -7.04 -11.61
C ARG A 26 -0.73 -5.80 -12.48
N PRO A 27 0.33 -4.96 -12.53
CA PRO A 27 0.33 -3.74 -13.33
C PRO A 27 0.04 -4.01 -14.82
N GLU A 28 0.42 -5.17 -15.36
CA GLU A 28 0.12 -5.59 -16.74
C GLU A 28 -1.37 -5.80 -17.07
N LEU A 29 -2.26 -5.95 -16.08
CA LEU A 29 -3.70 -6.14 -16.30
C LEU A 29 -4.52 -4.85 -16.19
N GLY A 30 -3.86 -3.68 -16.17
CA GLY A 30 -4.51 -2.37 -16.05
C GLY A 30 -4.97 -2.02 -14.63
N ALA A 31 -4.75 -2.92 -13.66
CA ALA A 31 -4.95 -2.68 -12.24
C ALA A 31 -3.58 -2.40 -11.57
N GLY A 32 -3.36 -1.17 -11.12
CA GLY A 32 -2.13 -0.80 -10.42
C GLY A 32 -1.79 0.69 -10.46
N LEU A 33 -0.53 1.00 -10.13
CA LEU A 33 0.04 2.35 -10.18
C LEU A 33 0.47 2.69 -11.63
N ALA A 34 -0.51 2.91 -12.51
CA ALA A 34 -0.31 3.23 -13.93
C ALA A 34 0.41 4.57 -14.16
N TYR A 35 0.27 5.51 -13.23
CA TYR A 35 0.85 6.86 -13.33
C TYR A 35 1.77 7.17 -12.16
N PRO A 36 2.90 7.89 -12.38
CA PRO A 36 3.79 8.34 -11.30
C PRO A 36 3.05 9.13 -10.20
N GLY A 37 2.02 9.90 -10.57
CA GLY A 37 1.17 10.61 -9.61
C GLY A 37 0.44 9.69 -8.64
N GLN A 38 0.04 8.48 -9.04
CA GLN A 38 -0.57 7.50 -8.15
C GLN A 38 0.44 6.96 -7.15
N ALA A 39 1.67 6.67 -7.60
CA ALA A 39 2.76 6.26 -6.72
C ALA A 39 3.12 7.37 -5.71
N TYR A 40 3.16 8.63 -6.16
CA TYR A 40 3.37 9.80 -5.30
C TYR A 40 2.33 9.85 -4.17
N GLN A 41 1.04 9.72 -4.49
CA GLN A 41 -0.04 9.74 -3.50
C GLN A 41 -0.01 8.52 -2.55
N ALA A 42 0.33 7.33 -3.08
CA ALA A 42 0.46 6.12 -2.27
C ALA A 42 1.59 6.27 -1.24
N VAL A 43 2.78 6.74 -1.66
CA VAL A 43 3.91 6.98 -0.76
C VAL A 43 3.59 8.08 0.26
N ALA A 44 2.89 9.15 -0.14
CA ALA A 44 2.43 10.19 0.79
C ALA A 44 1.54 9.62 1.91
N SER A 45 0.60 8.74 1.55
CA SER A 45 -0.33 8.11 2.48
C SER A 45 0.38 7.13 3.42
N LEU A 46 1.29 6.31 2.89
CA LEU A 46 2.12 5.39 3.68
C LEU A 46 3.00 6.16 4.68
N LYS A 47 3.60 7.27 4.24
CA LYS A 47 4.36 8.16 5.12
C LYS A 47 3.53 8.65 6.30
N MET A 48 2.30 9.11 6.05
CA MET A 48 1.40 9.58 7.10
C MET A 48 1.01 8.46 8.08
N LEU A 49 0.76 7.25 7.57
CA LEU A 49 0.48 6.08 8.42
C LEU A 49 1.68 5.76 9.32
N VAL A 50 2.88 5.68 8.75
CA VAL A 50 4.10 5.32 9.48
C VAL A 50 4.46 6.39 10.53
N ARG A 51 4.26 7.68 10.23
CA ARG A 51 4.48 8.78 11.19
C ARG A 51 3.63 8.68 12.47
N GLY A 52 2.49 8.00 12.43
CA GLY A 52 1.65 7.76 13.61
C GLY A 52 2.04 6.54 14.45
N LEU A 53 2.90 5.66 13.93
CA LEU A 53 3.27 4.40 14.61
C LEU A 53 4.08 4.62 15.90
N PRO A 54 5.07 5.54 15.99
CA PRO A 54 5.79 5.78 17.24
C PRO A 54 4.86 6.08 18.41
N GLN A 55 3.92 7.02 18.23
CA GLN A 55 2.92 7.36 19.24
C GLN A 55 2.03 6.16 19.59
N THR A 56 1.65 5.35 18.60
CA THR A 56 0.86 4.13 18.83
C THR A 56 1.62 3.15 19.73
N PHE A 57 2.91 2.94 19.47
CA PHE A 57 3.75 2.04 20.26
C PHE A 57 3.99 2.56 21.69
N GLU A 58 4.21 3.87 21.86
CA GLU A 58 4.29 4.51 23.18
C GLU A 58 3.01 4.31 23.99
N GLN A 59 1.84 4.51 23.37
CA GLN A 59 0.56 4.32 24.03
C GLN A 59 0.34 2.87 24.47
N ILE A 60 0.73 1.89 23.65
CA ILE A 60 0.68 0.47 24.03
C ILE A 60 1.63 0.21 25.21
N GLY A 61 2.86 0.72 25.17
CA GLY A 61 3.82 0.59 26.26
C GLY A 61 3.34 1.19 27.58
N HIS A 62 2.67 2.35 27.53
CA HIS A 62 2.03 2.97 28.69
C HIS A 62 0.87 2.13 29.23
N ALA A 63 0.04 1.56 28.36
CA ALA A 63 -1.06 0.69 28.77
C ALA A 63 -0.54 -0.56 29.48
N LEU A 64 0.50 -1.23 28.94
CA LEU A 64 1.14 -2.38 29.58
C LEU A 64 1.74 -2.02 30.94
N THR A 65 2.41 -0.87 31.03
CA THR A 65 2.97 -0.38 32.31
C THR A 65 1.88 -0.14 33.36
N ALA A 66 0.72 0.38 32.96
CA ALA A 66 -0.41 0.57 33.88
C ALA A 66 -0.98 -0.77 34.36
N LEU A 67 -1.09 -1.76 33.48
CA LEU A 67 -1.55 -3.11 33.84
C LEU A 67 -0.56 -3.83 34.77
N GLU A 68 0.73 -3.73 34.50
CA GLU A 68 1.80 -4.28 35.36
C GLU A 68 1.74 -3.68 36.77
N LYS A 69 1.73 -2.35 36.88
CA LYS A 69 1.68 -1.63 38.18
C LYS A 69 0.44 -1.93 39.00
N SER A 70 -0.65 -2.34 38.35
CA SER A 70 -1.91 -2.69 39.00
C SER A 70 -2.08 -4.20 39.24
N GLY A 71 -1.07 -5.01 38.91
CA GLY A 71 -1.08 -6.46 39.13
C GLY A 71 -2.04 -7.23 38.22
N HIS A 72 -2.43 -6.66 37.08
CA HIS A 72 -3.39 -7.26 36.14
C HIS A 72 -2.73 -8.03 34.99
N LEU A 73 -1.40 -8.16 34.97
CA LEU A 73 -0.69 -8.97 33.99
C LEU A 73 -0.38 -10.36 34.56
N THR A 74 -0.54 -11.37 33.72
CA THR A 74 -0.17 -12.76 33.99
C THR A 74 0.65 -13.28 32.81
N ALA A 75 1.53 -14.25 33.06
CA ALA A 75 2.31 -14.91 32.03
C ALA A 75 2.04 -16.41 32.11
N ASP A 76 1.77 -17.03 30.96
CA ASP A 76 1.58 -18.48 30.88
C ASP A 76 2.90 -19.23 31.09
N VAL A 77 4.03 -18.58 30.78
CA VAL A 77 5.39 -19.09 30.93
C VAL A 77 6.32 -17.94 31.31
N GLY A 78 7.32 -18.16 32.17
CA GLY A 78 8.31 -17.14 32.55
C GLY A 78 7.79 -16.10 33.53
N GLN A 79 8.56 -15.03 33.75
CA GLN A 79 8.18 -13.94 34.67
C GLN A 79 7.44 -12.81 33.92
N VAL A 80 6.40 -12.27 34.55
CA VAL A 80 5.52 -11.25 33.95
C VAL A 80 6.29 -9.96 33.64
N ASP A 81 7.17 -9.54 34.55
CA ASP A 81 7.99 -8.33 34.45
C ASP A 81 9.05 -8.45 33.35
N GLU A 82 9.64 -9.63 33.16
CA GLU A 82 10.54 -9.93 32.04
C GLU A 82 9.81 -9.73 30.70
N HIS A 83 8.66 -10.39 30.50
CA HIS A 83 7.87 -10.27 29.25
C HIS A 83 7.37 -8.84 29.00
N ALA A 84 6.92 -8.15 30.06
CA ALA A 84 6.49 -6.76 29.95
C ALA A 84 7.66 -5.83 29.62
N GLY A 85 8.84 -6.08 30.20
CA GLY A 85 10.09 -5.40 29.89
C GLY A 85 10.51 -5.58 28.44
N GLU A 86 10.58 -6.82 27.97
CA GLU A 86 10.93 -7.17 26.59
C GLU A 86 9.96 -6.55 25.58
N THR A 87 8.65 -6.63 25.84
CA THR A 87 7.64 -6.04 24.97
C THR A 87 7.82 -4.53 24.83
N ARG A 88 8.09 -3.82 25.94
CA ARG A 88 8.35 -2.38 25.91
C ARG A 88 9.64 -2.03 25.18
N ALA A 89 10.70 -2.81 25.36
CA ALA A 89 11.95 -2.62 24.63
C ALA A 89 11.78 -2.83 23.11
N ALA A 90 11.00 -3.84 22.71
CA ALA A 90 10.65 -4.09 21.32
C ALA A 90 9.81 -2.96 20.71
N LEU A 91 8.81 -2.45 21.45
CA LEU A 91 7.99 -1.31 21.02
C LEU A 91 8.82 -0.02 20.86
N ALA A 92 9.74 0.25 21.77
CA ALA A 92 10.67 1.38 21.67
C ALA A 92 11.57 1.25 20.42
N SER A 93 12.08 0.04 20.15
CA SER A 93 12.87 -0.24 18.95
C SER A 93 12.03 -0.06 17.67
N ALA A 94 10.78 -0.53 17.68
CA ALA A 94 9.85 -0.36 16.57
C ALA A 94 9.53 1.12 16.30
N ALA A 95 9.43 1.97 17.33
CA ALA A 95 9.23 3.41 17.18
C ALA A 95 10.42 4.10 16.50
N ILE A 96 11.65 3.69 16.82
CA ILE A 96 12.86 4.18 16.15
C ILE A 96 12.85 3.77 14.67
N VAL A 97 12.56 2.51 14.37
CA VAL A 97 12.48 2.01 12.99
C VAL A 97 11.38 2.72 12.20
N ALA A 98 10.21 2.96 12.81
CA ALA A 98 9.11 3.68 12.17
C ALA A 98 9.49 5.12 11.83
N THR A 99 10.21 5.81 12.71
CA THR A 99 10.72 7.17 12.43
C THR A 99 11.65 7.15 11.22
N THR A 100 12.63 6.25 11.20
CA THR A 100 13.56 6.09 10.08
C THR A 100 12.84 5.74 8.77
N LEU A 101 11.82 4.87 8.83
CA LEU A 101 11.00 4.53 7.67
C LEU A 101 10.22 5.75 7.15
N ALA A 102 9.67 6.57 8.04
CA ALA A 102 8.98 7.79 7.64
C ALA A 102 9.91 8.77 6.90
N ASP A 103 11.17 8.87 7.30
CA ASP A 103 12.17 9.70 6.62
C ASP A 103 12.50 9.16 5.22
N PHE A 104 12.69 7.84 5.09
CA PHE A 104 12.89 7.23 3.77
C PHE A 104 11.68 7.40 2.85
N LEU A 105 10.46 7.32 3.38
CA LEU A 105 9.25 7.58 2.60
C LEU A 105 9.12 9.06 2.21
N ASP A 106 9.61 9.99 3.04
CA ASP A 106 9.66 11.42 2.70
C ASP A 106 10.65 11.70 1.57
N HIS A 107 11.83 11.07 1.61
CA HIS A 107 12.79 11.11 0.51
C HIS A 107 12.23 10.51 -0.78
N ALA A 108 11.59 9.34 -0.71
CA ALA A 108 10.95 8.72 -1.86
C ALA A 108 9.84 9.61 -2.44
N HIS A 109 9.00 10.19 -1.59
CA HIS A 109 7.95 11.14 -2.00
C HIS A 109 8.52 12.36 -2.74
N THR A 110 9.63 12.91 -2.23
CA THR A 110 10.34 14.03 -2.86
C THR A 110 10.93 13.62 -4.21
N ALA A 111 11.56 12.45 -4.29
CA ALA A 111 12.15 11.92 -5.52
C ALA A 111 11.09 11.56 -6.59
N LEU A 112 9.86 11.26 -6.19
CA LEU A 112 8.73 11.04 -7.10
C LEU A 112 8.17 12.35 -7.67
N SER A 113 8.35 13.49 -6.99
CA SER A 113 7.76 14.77 -7.38
C SER A 113 8.09 15.23 -8.82
N PRO A 114 9.32 15.09 -9.36
CA PRO A 114 9.61 15.50 -10.72
C PRO A 114 9.21 14.47 -11.78
N LEU A 115 8.71 13.29 -11.40
CA LEU A 115 8.39 12.24 -12.37
C LEU A 115 7.07 12.54 -13.09
N GLY A 116 7.15 12.66 -14.42
CA GLY A 116 6.01 12.76 -15.32
C GLY A 116 5.73 11.45 -16.05
N TYR A 117 4.50 11.29 -16.53
CA TYR A 117 4.16 10.21 -17.45
C TYR A 117 4.50 10.60 -18.90
N ASN A 118 5.26 9.76 -19.60
CA ASN A 118 5.64 10.03 -21.00
C ASN A 118 4.52 9.56 -21.95
N THR A 119 3.55 10.44 -22.20
CA THR A 119 2.41 10.18 -23.09
C THR A 119 2.85 9.92 -24.53
N ALA A 120 3.81 10.68 -25.05
CA ALA A 120 4.29 10.50 -26.42
C ALA A 120 4.85 9.09 -26.68
N LYS A 121 5.60 8.54 -25.71
CA LYS A 121 6.11 7.16 -25.79
C LYS A 121 4.99 6.14 -25.59
N ALA A 122 4.04 6.39 -24.69
CA ALA A 122 2.88 5.52 -24.49
C ALA A 122 2.03 5.42 -25.77
N ASP A 123 1.74 6.57 -26.41
CA ASP A 123 0.99 6.63 -27.66
C ASP A 123 1.73 5.94 -28.81
N ALA A 124 3.07 6.07 -28.86
CA ALA A 124 3.89 5.36 -29.84
C ALA A 124 3.79 3.84 -29.68
N ASN A 125 3.88 3.34 -28.44
CA ASN A 125 3.73 1.92 -28.15
C ASN A 125 2.33 1.40 -28.50
N ASP A 126 1.27 2.16 -28.21
CA ASP A 126 -0.09 1.75 -28.60
C ASP A 126 -0.26 1.73 -30.12
N ARG A 127 0.27 2.72 -30.85
CA ARG A 127 0.28 2.70 -32.32
C ARG A 127 1.00 1.47 -32.88
N GLU A 128 2.17 1.13 -32.35
CA GLU A 128 2.94 -0.06 -32.75
C GLU A 128 2.16 -1.35 -32.47
N ARG A 129 1.56 -1.46 -31.27
CA ARG A 129 0.69 -2.58 -30.91
C ARG A 129 -0.50 -2.73 -31.86
N ARG A 130 -1.19 -1.62 -32.16
CA ARG A 130 -2.32 -1.61 -33.11
C ARG A 130 -1.87 -2.03 -34.51
N ALA A 131 -0.72 -1.55 -34.99
CA ALA A 131 -0.16 -1.95 -36.28
C ALA A 131 0.19 -3.44 -36.33
N ALA A 132 0.74 -4.01 -35.25
CA ALA A 132 1.03 -5.44 -35.16
C ALA A 132 -0.24 -6.31 -35.18
N LEU A 133 -1.34 -5.85 -34.56
CA LEU A 133 -2.64 -6.53 -34.62
C LEU A 133 -3.20 -6.54 -36.05
N VAL A 134 -3.17 -5.41 -36.76
CA VAL A 134 -3.58 -5.34 -38.18
C VAL A 134 -2.72 -6.25 -39.05
N ALA A 135 -1.39 -6.22 -38.88
CA ALA A 135 -0.48 -7.10 -39.62
C ALA A 135 -0.74 -8.60 -39.37
N ALA A 136 -1.28 -8.95 -38.21
CA ALA A 136 -1.71 -10.30 -37.86
C ALA A 136 -3.15 -10.63 -38.31
N GLY A 137 -3.81 -9.75 -39.06
CA GLY A 137 -5.20 -9.92 -39.50
C GLY A 137 -6.21 -9.85 -38.36
N ARG A 138 -5.94 -9.07 -37.31
CA ARG A 138 -6.81 -8.89 -36.13
C ARG A 138 -7.25 -7.44 -35.99
N CYS A 139 -8.54 -7.19 -35.71
CA CYS A 139 -9.02 -5.83 -35.44
C CYS A 139 -8.36 -5.29 -34.14
N PRO A 140 -7.78 -4.07 -34.15
CA PRO A 140 -7.11 -3.50 -32.98
C PRO A 140 -7.99 -3.22 -31.75
N ASN A 141 -9.32 -3.13 -31.94
CA ASN A 141 -10.30 -2.92 -30.88
C ASN A 141 -10.65 -4.23 -30.17
N CYS A 142 -11.11 -5.22 -30.93
CA CYS A 142 -11.67 -6.46 -30.39
C CYS A 142 -10.66 -7.63 -30.34
N GLN A 143 -9.56 -7.58 -31.11
CA GLN A 143 -8.55 -8.65 -31.33
C GLN A 143 -9.06 -9.90 -32.08
N TRP A 144 -10.28 -9.87 -32.59
CA TRP A 144 -10.86 -10.94 -33.42
C TRP A 144 -10.27 -10.90 -34.84
N PRO A 145 -10.26 -12.04 -35.56
CA PRO A 145 -9.92 -12.06 -36.98
C PRO A 145 -10.72 -11.00 -37.75
N GLU A 146 -10.07 -10.28 -38.67
CA GLU A 146 -10.68 -9.18 -39.44
C GLU A 146 -11.97 -9.59 -40.17
N ASN A 147 -12.11 -10.87 -40.52
CA ASN A 147 -13.24 -11.44 -41.24
C ASN A 147 -14.48 -11.62 -40.34
N ASP A 148 -14.28 -11.66 -39.01
CA ASP A 148 -15.30 -11.99 -38.01
C ASP A 148 -15.62 -10.80 -37.10
N CYS A 149 -14.93 -9.65 -37.24
CA CYS A 149 -15.15 -8.49 -36.37
C CYS A 149 -15.96 -7.38 -37.04
N SER A 150 -17.15 -7.08 -36.50
CA SER A 150 -17.99 -5.95 -36.91
C SER A 150 -17.64 -4.65 -36.18
N CYS A 151 -16.34 -4.31 -36.06
CA CYS A 151 -15.86 -3.10 -35.37
C CYS A 151 -16.55 -1.79 -35.85
N ALA A 152 -17.09 -1.74 -37.08
CA ALA A 152 -17.89 -0.62 -37.61
C ALA A 152 -19.23 -0.38 -36.88
N LEU A 153 -19.72 -1.34 -36.09
CA LEU A 153 -20.97 -1.24 -35.33
C LEU A 153 -20.77 -0.80 -33.86
N HIS A 154 -19.52 -0.69 -33.38
CA HIS A 154 -19.20 -0.29 -31.99
C HIS A 154 -17.93 0.59 -31.94
N PRO A 155 -18.06 1.92 -32.16
CA PRO A 155 -16.91 2.83 -32.18
C PRO A 155 -16.24 3.05 -30.81
N ASP A 156 -16.88 2.64 -29.71
CA ASP A 156 -16.42 2.87 -28.33
C ASP A 156 -15.93 1.60 -27.60
N ALA A 157 -15.73 0.48 -28.31
CA ALA A 157 -15.24 -0.77 -27.72
C ALA A 157 -13.70 -0.86 -27.66
#